data_AF-A0A8T0D7C4-F1
#
_entry.id   AF-A0A8T0D7C4-F1
#
_cell.length_a   1.000
_cell.length_b   1.000
_cell.length_c   1.000
_cell.angle_alpha   90.00
_cell.angle_beta   90.00
_cell.angle_gamma   90.00
#
_symmetry.space_group_name_H-M   'P 1'
#
loop_
_entity.id
_entity.type
_entity.pdbx_description
1 polymer ?
#
loop_
_entity_poly.entity_id
_entity_poly.type
_entity_poly.pdbx_seq_one_letter_code
_entity_poly.pdbx_strand_id
1 'polypeptide(L)'
;MGRVKRRNVCGYYLQRWIENALSLITRCLTGRYRSADIGSALQQVYLEQGIMTLSVASILMAITAQTLPQYLHIRVFEIKKDCANGTHCDHNFVDYYFRPTDMHLAFDLLSGVIKRAISVLPSSPKSDLEVDGMMHHMLETWGRHLIIMPIEHLCGILVFAIDVVRRVLHRFLIFRDSAVMFGMMLMLVCLGMVRLTGLHLYFILIQTVNKMAQEINYRFEKVMIDNVMPMVICVEPPGGYFLVCVINELVILLQITFIMDYMDPS
;
A
#
# COMPACT_ATOMS: atom_id res chain seq x y z
N MET A 1 1.46 -28.45 40.84
CA MET A 1 0.72 -27.46 40.02
C MET A 1 0.92 -27.76 38.54
N GLY A 2 -0.03 -28.44 37.90
CA GLY A 2 0.05 -28.80 36.47
C GLY A 2 -0.73 -27.82 35.60
N ARG A 3 -0.06 -27.18 34.63
CA ARG A 3 -0.73 -26.34 33.63
C ARG A 3 -1.40 -27.23 32.57
N VAL A 4 -2.73 -27.21 32.54
CA VAL A 4 -3.52 -27.85 31.47
C VAL A 4 -3.49 -26.96 30.23
N LYS A 5 -2.87 -27.47 29.14
CA LYS A 5 -2.97 -26.90 27.78
C LYS A 5 -4.43 -27.00 27.33
N ARG A 6 -5.16 -25.88 27.30
CA ARG A 6 -6.41 -25.76 26.55
C ARG A 6 -6.10 -25.97 25.07
N ARG A 7 -6.37 -27.17 24.55
CA ARG A 7 -6.35 -27.46 23.11
C ARG A 7 -7.47 -26.69 22.43
N ASN A 8 -7.15 -26.08 21.29
CA ASN A 8 -8.06 -25.33 20.42
C ASN A 8 -9.18 -26.24 19.87
N VAL A 9 -10.24 -26.43 20.66
CA VAL A 9 -11.43 -27.18 20.22
C VAL A 9 -12.16 -26.42 19.11
N CYS A 10 -12.23 -25.09 19.20
CA CYS A 10 -12.97 -24.25 18.24
C CYS A 10 -12.36 -24.26 16.82
N GLY A 11 -11.02 -24.22 16.72
CA GLY A 11 -10.32 -24.28 15.42
C GLY A 11 -10.48 -25.62 14.71
N TYR A 12 -10.54 -26.72 15.48
CA TYR A 12 -10.72 -28.06 14.91
C TYR A 12 -12.12 -28.27 14.36
N TYR A 13 -13.15 -27.74 15.03
CA TYR A 13 -14.53 -27.79 14.51
C TYR A 13 -14.72 -26.92 13.28
N LEU A 14 -14.14 -25.70 13.24
CA LEU A 14 -14.20 -24.83 12.08
C LEU A 14 -13.49 -25.44 10.86
N GLN A 15 -12.29 -26.00 11.07
CA GLN A 15 -11.54 -26.68 10.03
C GLN A 15 -12.30 -27.90 9.49
N ARG A 16 -12.90 -28.70 10.37
CA ARG A 16 -13.69 -29.87 9.97
C ARG A 16 -14.99 -29.50 9.26
N TRP A 17 -15.58 -28.36 9.61
CA TRP A 17 -16.75 -27.81 8.91
C TRP A 17 -16.40 -27.34 7.50
N ILE A 18 -15.25 -26.66 7.36
CA ILE A 18 -14.71 -26.21 6.07
C ILE A 18 -14.36 -27.42 5.19
N GLU A 19 -13.68 -28.42 5.73
CA GLU A 19 -13.33 -29.67 5.02
C GLU A 19 -14.58 -30.45 4.59
N ASN A 20 -15.60 -30.52 5.46
CA ASN A 20 -16.87 -31.17 5.11
C ASN A 20 -17.63 -30.39 4.05
N ALA A 21 -17.70 -29.06 4.15
CA ALA A 21 -18.34 -28.20 3.15
C ALA A 21 -17.63 -28.29 1.79
N LEU A 22 -16.29 -28.26 1.79
CA LEU A 22 -15.47 -28.52 0.61
C LEU A 22 -15.78 -29.91 0.06
N SER A 23 -15.75 -30.96 0.86
CA SER A 23 -16.00 -32.34 0.39
C SER A 23 -17.40 -32.53 -0.23
N LEU A 24 -18.41 -31.80 0.28
CA LEU A 24 -19.78 -31.87 -0.19
C LEU A 24 -19.95 -31.09 -1.51
N ILE A 25 -19.30 -29.93 -1.62
CA ILE A 25 -19.21 -29.14 -2.85
C ILE A 25 -18.45 -29.92 -3.92
N THR A 26 -17.29 -30.51 -3.56
CA THR A 26 -16.50 -31.35 -4.46
C THR A 26 -17.30 -32.54 -4.93
N ARG A 27 -18.01 -33.27 -4.05
CA ARG A 27 -18.87 -34.41 -4.44
C ARG A 27 -20.05 -34.01 -5.31
N CYS A 28 -20.70 -32.88 -5.05
CA CYS A 28 -21.77 -32.35 -5.92
C CYS A 28 -21.26 -31.96 -7.31
N LEU A 29 -20.00 -31.51 -7.42
CA LEU A 29 -19.38 -31.10 -8.68
C LEU A 29 -18.76 -32.28 -9.46
N THR A 30 -18.13 -33.23 -8.76
CA THR A 30 -17.49 -34.42 -9.37
C THR A 30 -18.49 -35.52 -9.71
N GLY A 31 -19.69 -35.53 -9.14
CA GLY A 31 -20.74 -36.50 -9.46
C GLY A 31 -21.21 -36.48 -10.92
N ARG A 32 -20.81 -35.48 -11.73
CA ARG A 32 -21.17 -35.34 -13.14
C ARG A 32 -20.06 -35.62 -14.15
N TYR A 33 -18.80 -35.82 -13.75
CA TYR A 33 -17.68 -35.90 -14.71
C TYR A 33 -16.89 -37.21 -14.61
N ARG A 34 -16.75 -37.87 -15.75
CA ARG A 34 -16.19 -39.23 -15.91
C ARG A 34 -14.66 -39.15 -16.07
N SER A 35 -13.97 -39.66 -15.05
CA SER A 35 -12.60 -40.22 -14.90
C SER A 35 -11.37 -39.72 -15.69
N ALA A 36 -11.47 -39.15 -16.89
CA ALA A 36 -10.34 -38.53 -17.61
C ALA A 36 -10.42 -36.98 -17.59
N ASP A 37 -11.65 -36.44 -17.54
CA ASP A 37 -11.96 -35.00 -17.37
C ASP A 37 -11.85 -34.50 -15.92
N ILE A 38 -11.58 -35.39 -14.96
CA ILE A 38 -11.57 -35.01 -13.54
C ILE A 38 -10.34 -34.14 -13.23
N GLY A 39 -9.20 -34.37 -13.90
CA GLY A 39 -7.99 -33.55 -13.73
C GLY A 39 -8.18 -32.12 -14.24
N SER A 40 -8.70 -31.96 -15.45
CA SER A 40 -8.98 -30.64 -16.07
C SER A 40 -10.10 -29.89 -15.36
N ALA A 41 -11.18 -30.58 -14.95
CA ALA A 41 -12.28 -29.95 -14.21
C ALA A 41 -11.85 -29.51 -12.79
N LEU A 42 -11.05 -30.32 -12.09
CA LEU A 42 -10.52 -29.94 -10.77
C LEU A 42 -9.56 -28.74 -10.89
N GLN A 43 -8.70 -28.73 -11.93
CA GLN A 43 -7.80 -27.61 -12.22
C GLN A 43 -8.56 -26.33 -12.55
N GLN A 44 -9.64 -26.40 -13.34
CA GLN A 44 -10.52 -25.25 -13.59
C GLN A 44 -11.14 -24.72 -12.30
N VAL A 45 -11.64 -25.58 -11.41
CA VAL A 45 -12.18 -25.16 -10.12
C VAL A 45 -11.10 -24.50 -9.25
N TYR A 46 -9.87 -25.01 -9.24
CA TYR A 46 -8.77 -24.38 -8.52
C TYR A 46 -8.41 -23.01 -9.08
N LEU A 47 -8.32 -22.87 -10.40
CA LEU A 47 -8.05 -21.59 -11.05
C LEU A 47 -9.16 -20.58 -10.75
N GLU A 48 -10.43 -21.00 -10.81
CA GLU A 48 -11.54 -20.17 -10.41
C GLU A 48 -11.41 -19.73 -8.95
N GLN A 49 -11.24 -20.64 -7.98
CA GLN A 49 -11.10 -20.24 -6.58
C GLN A 49 -9.87 -19.34 -6.34
N GLY A 50 -8.78 -19.59 -7.07
CA GLY A 50 -7.57 -18.77 -7.06
C GLY A 50 -7.85 -17.33 -7.51
N ILE A 51 -8.52 -17.13 -8.65
CA ILE A 51 -8.87 -15.80 -9.17
C ILE A 51 -9.71 -15.00 -8.16
N MET A 52 -10.69 -15.66 -7.51
CA MET A 52 -11.52 -15.01 -6.49
C MET A 52 -10.70 -14.64 -5.26
N THR A 53 -9.86 -15.56 -4.78
CA THR A 53 -9.02 -15.33 -3.60
C THR A 53 -8.03 -14.19 -3.83
N LEU A 54 -7.38 -14.16 -5.01
CA LEU A 54 -6.46 -13.09 -5.39
C LEU A 54 -7.17 -11.75 -5.54
N SER A 55 -8.41 -11.73 -6.07
CA SER A 55 -9.22 -10.51 -6.13
C SER A 55 -9.50 -9.93 -4.74
N VAL A 56 -9.90 -10.79 -3.79
CA VAL A 56 -10.14 -10.37 -2.39
C VAL A 56 -8.85 -9.89 -1.74
N ALA A 57 -7.74 -10.61 -1.94
CA ALA A 57 -6.43 -10.21 -1.43
C ALA A 57 -6.00 -8.84 -1.98
N SER A 58 -6.22 -8.57 -3.28
CA SER A 58 -5.87 -7.28 -3.89
C SER A 58 -6.69 -6.12 -3.31
N ILE A 59 -7.99 -6.33 -3.06
CA ILE A 59 -8.85 -5.33 -2.40
C ILE A 59 -8.37 -5.07 -0.97
N LEU A 60 -8.10 -6.12 -0.19
CA LEU A 60 -7.62 -5.98 1.19
C LEU A 60 -6.27 -5.25 1.25
N MET A 61 -5.36 -5.53 0.31
CA MET A 61 -4.08 -4.83 0.24
C MET A 61 -4.23 -3.37 -0.20
N ALA A 62 -5.17 -3.06 -1.09
CA ALA A 62 -5.47 -1.67 -1.47
C ALA A 62 -5.95 -0.86 -0.25
N ILE A 63 -6.87 -1.44 0.54
CA ILE A 63 -7.36 -0.82 1.79
C ILE A 63 -6.20 -0.67 2.79
N THR A 64 -5.38 -1.71 2.93
CA THR A 64 -4.23 -1.69 3.85
C THR A 64 -3.28 -0.55 3.47
N ALA A 65 -2.96 -0.37 2.19
CA ALA A 65 -2.11 0.69 1.69
C ALA A 65 -2.63 2.10 2.03
N GLN A 66 -3.95 2.32 1.99
CA GLN A 66 -4.58 3.59 2.39
C GLN A 66 -4.50 3.87 3.90
N THR A 67 -4.55 2.81 4.70
CA THR A 67 -4.57 2.95 6.17
C THR A 67 -3.18 2.99 6.80
N LEU A 68 -2.14 2.69 6.02
CA LEU A 68 -0.79 2.50 6.55
C LEU A 68 -0.17 3.86 6.96
N PRO A 69 0.18 4.06 8.24
CA PRO A 69 0.70 5.33 8.75
C PRO A 69 2.15 5.60 8.35
N GLN A 70 2.83 4.62 7.75
CA GLN A 70 4.22 4.74 7.28
C GLN A 70 4.29 5.19 5.81
N TYR A 71 3.28 5.91 5.32
CA TYR A 71 3.33 6.47 3.96
C TYR A 71 4.38 7.56 3.88
N LEU A 72 4.36 8.52 4.82
CA LEU A 72 5.44 9.49 5.00
C LEU A 72 5.86 9.48 6.48
N HIS A 73 7.13 9.20 6.74
CA HIS A 73 7.72 9.23 8.07
C HIS A 73 8.86 10.25 8.10
N ILE A 74 8.70 11.24 8.98
CA ILE A 74 9.67 12.31 9.16
C ILE A 74 10.10 12.30 10.62
N ARG A 75 11.40 12.23 10.84
CA ARG A 75 12.02 12.33 12.16
C ARG A 75 12.71 13.68 12.28
N VAL A 76 12.38 14.41 13.33
CA VAL A 76 13.00 15.70 13.64
C VAL A 76 13.80 15.57 14.92
N PHE A 77 15.07 15.91 14.87
CA PHE A 77 15.96 16.01 16.02
C PHE A 77 16.17 17.48 16.37
N GLU A 78 15.93 17.87 17.62
CA GLU A 78 16.16 19.22 18.13
C GLU A 78 17.11 19.14 19.35
N ILE A 79 18.04 20.09 19.48
CA ILE A 79 18.87 20.22 20.69
C ILE A 79 18.00 20.69 21.87
N LYS A 80 18.16 20.08 23.06
CA LYS A 80 17.55 20.60 24.30
C LYS A 80 18.10 22.00 24.62
N LYS A 81 17.22 22.96 24.93
CA LYS A 81 17.56 24.37 25.22
C LYS A 81 18.62 24.59 26.31
N ASP A 82 18.87 23.60 27.17
CA ASP A 82 19.80 23.70 28.31
C ASP A 82 21.28 23.40 27.96
N CYS A 83 21.62 23.30 26.68
CA CYS A 83 22.96 22.95 26.21
C CYS A 83 24.07 24.00 26.42
N ALA A 84 23.75 25.19 26.94
CA ALA A 84 24.71 26.29 27.07
C ALA A 84 25.89 26.03 28.04
N ASN A 85 25.90 24.93 28.81
CA ASN A 85 26.90 24.66 29.86
C ASN A 85 27.71 23.34 29.69
N GLY A 86 27.78 22.79 28.48
CA GLY A 86 29.01 22.17 28.01
C GLY A 86 29.42 20.76 28.48
N THR A 87 28.51 19.81 28.74
CA THR A 87 28.98 18.40 28.86
C THR A 87 28.12 17.31 28.20
N HIS A 88 26.79 17.47 28.03
CA HIS A 88 25.99 16.52 27.24
C HIS A 88 24.80 17.20 26.58
N CYS A 89 24.83 17.31 25.26
CA CYS A 89 23.68 17.73 24.46
C CYS A 89 22.88 16.51 24.01
N ASP A 90 21.85 16.18 24.79
CA ASP A 90 20.85 15.22 24.36
C ASP A 90 19.95 15.85 23.28
N HIS A 91 19.76 15.14 22.18
CA HIS A 91 18.73 15.46 21.21
C HIS A 91 17.38 14.94 21.69
N ASN A 92 16.36 15.80 21.66
CA ASN A 92 14.99 15.32 21.65
C ASN A 92 14.63 14.97 20.21
N PHE A 93 13.98 13.83 20.00
CA PHE A 93 13.45 13.46 18.70
C PHE A 93 11.93 13.42 18.74
N VAL A 94 11.32 13.80 17.62
CA VAL A 94 9.88 13.68 17.39
C VAL A 94 9.68 12.97 16.05
N ASP A 95 8.93 11.88 16.07
CA ASP A 95 8.54 11.13 14.88
C ASP A 95 7.14 11.57 14.43
N TYR A 96 7.03 11.96 13.16
CA TYR A 96 5.77 12.27 12.49
C TYR A 96 5.45 11.17 11.48
N TYR A 97 4.28 10.56 11.64
CA TYR A 97 3.75 9.52 10.77
C TYR A 97 2.50 10.02 10.09
N PHE A 98 2.47 9.93 8.77
CA PHE A 98 1.32 10.36 7.98
C PHE A 98 0.81 9.20 7.13
N ARG A 99 -0.52 9.03 7.13
CA ARG A 99 -1.20 8.18 6.16
C ARG A 99 -1.34 8.91 4.83
N PRO A 100 -1.57 8.19 3.72
CA PRO A 100 -1.87 8.80 2.43
C PRO A 100 -3.02 9.81 2.49
N THR A 101 -4.03 9.57 3.33
CA THR A 101 -5.22 10.42 3.49
C THR A 101 -4.97 11.68 4.33
N ASP A 102 -3.87 11.74 5.08
CA ASP A 102 -3.62 12.82 6.05
C ASP A 102 -2.96 14.06 5.40
N MET A 103 -3.13 14.29 4.09
CA MET A 103 -2.43 15.33 3.32
C MET A 103 -2.46 16.71 3.98
N HIS A 104 -3.64 17.19 4.39
CA HIS A 104 -3.77 18.52 5.01
C HIS A 104 -3.06 18.60 6.36
N LEU A 105 -3.23 17.57 7.20
CA LEU A 105 -2.57 17.47 8.49
C LEU A 105 -1.05 17.40 8.34
N ALA A 106 -0.57 16.64 7.35
CA ALA A 106 0.84 16.54 7.01
C ALA A 106 1.41 17.88 6.54
N PHE A 107 0.68 18.59 5.67
CA PHE A 107 1.07 19.91 5.20
C PHE A 107 1.17 20.93 6.35
N ASP A 108 0.14 21.01 7.20
CA ASP A 108 0.11 21.95 8.31
C ASP A 108 1.26 21.71 9.30
N LEU A 109 1.48 20.43 9.67
CA LEU A 109 2.56 20.04 10.56
C LEU A 109 3.94 20.29 9.93
N LEU A 110 4.14 19.90 8.67
CA LEU A 110 5.41 20.09 7.97
C LEU A 110 5.70 21.58 7.78
N SER A 111 4.71 22.37 7.38
CA SER A 111 4.83 23.83 7.27
C SER A 111 5.19 24.46 8.62
N GLY A 112 4.58 23.99 9.71
CA GLY A 112 4.91 24.44 11.07
C GLY A 112 6.36 24.12 11.47
N VAL A 113 6.81 22.89 11.20
CA VAL A 113 8.20 22.44 11.46
C VAL A 113 9.19 23.27 10.63
N ILE A 114 8.91 23.49 9.36
CA ILE A 114 9.78 24.25 8.46
C ILE A 114 9.82 25.73 8.82
N LYS A 115 8.68 26.36 9.10
CA LYS A 115 8.65 27.76 9.56
C LYS A 115 9.45 27.95 10.84
N ARG A 116 9.32 27.00 11.79
CA ARG A 116 10.14 26.99 13.00
C ARG A 116 11.63 26.87 12.65
N ALA A 117 11.99 25.94 11.77
CA ALA A 117 13.37 25.76 11.33
C ALA A 117 13.95 27.05 10.70
N ILE A 118 13.23 27.65 9.76
CA ILE A 118 13.62 28.88 9.06
C ILE A 118 13.76 30.06 10.04
N SER A 119 12.91 30.15 11.07
CA SER A 119 12.96 31.26 12.04
C SER A 119 14.27 31.35 12.86
N VAL A 120 15.01 30.24 12.95
CA VAL A 120 16.29 30.15 13.67
C VAL A 120 17.48 30.33 12.70
N LEU A 121 17.24 30.22 11.40
CA LEU A 121 18.26 30.35 10.37
C LEU A 121 18.45 31.82 9.94
N PRO A 122 19.65 32.21 9.49
CA PRO A 122 19.87 33.48 8.82
C PRO A 122 18.95 33.61 7.61
N SER A 123 18.34 34.80 7.42
CA SER A 123 17.40 35.04 6.32
C SER A 123 18.08 34.79 4.97
N SER A 124 17.47 33.97 4.12
CA SER A 124 17.97 33.67 2.77
C SER A 124 16.78 33.64 1.82
N PRO A 125 16.40 34.80 1.24
CA PRO A 125 15.15 34.91 0.49
C PRO A 125 15.06 33.95 -0.71
N LYS A 126 16.20 33.58 -1.30
CA LYS A 126 16.26 32.60 -2.40
C LYS A 126 15.93 31.18 -1.91
N SER A 127 16.55 30.75 -0.81
CA SER A 127 16.35 29.40 -0.26
C SER A 127 14.97 29.28 0.38
N ASP A 128 14.49 30.34 1.05
CA ASP A 128 13.14 30.38 1.62
C ASP A 128 12.06 30.23 0.52
N LEU A 129 12.23 30.92 -0.62
CA LEU A 129 11.36 30.77 -1.79
C LEU A 129 11.42 29.36 -2.40
N GLU A 130 12.59 28.74 -2.42
CA GLU A 130 12.78 27.38 -2.95
C GLU A 130 12.10 26.33 -2.06
N VAL A 131 12.22 26.48 -0.73
CA VAL A 131 11.54 25.65 0.26
C VAL A 131 10.02 25.79 0.16
N ASP A 132 9.50 27.01 0.03
CA ASP A 132 8.07 27.26 -0.20
C ASP A 132 7.58 26.64 -1.53
N GLY A 133 8.39 26.73 -2.59
CA GLY A 133 8.12 26.09 -3.87
C GLY A 133 8.05 24.56 -3.77
N MET A 134 8.97 23.94 -3.03
CA MET A 134 8.97 22.50 -2.75
C MET A 134 7.75 22.08 -1.91
N MET A 135 7.35 22.90 -0.94
CA MET A 135 6.15 22.67 -0.12
C MET A 135 4.87 22.69 -0.97
N HIS A 136 4.74 23.64 -1.90
CA HIS A 136 3.62 23.67 -2.84
C HIS A 136 3.63 22.47 -3.80
N HIS A 137 4.80 22.11 -4.34
CA HIS A 137 4.95 20.95 -5.22
C HIS A 137 4.60 19.63 -4.51
N MET A 138 4.97 19.50 -3.23
CA MET A 138 4.59 18.37 -2.39
C MET A 138 3.06 18.28 -2.28
N LEU A 139 2.39 19.39 -1.95
CA LEU A 139 0.93 19.43 -1.81
C LEU A 139 0.21 19.06 -3.12
N GLU A 140 0.68 19.59 -4.25
CA GLU A 140 0.13 19.24 -5.56
C GLU A 140 0.31 17.76 -5.89
N THR A 141 1.52 17.22 -5.67
CA THR A 141 1.83 15.81 -5.94
C THR A 141 1.00 14.88 -5.06
N TRP A 142 0.87 15.22 -3.77
CA TRP A 142 0.04 14.46 -2.83
C TRP A 142 -1.43 14.53 -3.21
N GLY A 143 -1.93 15.70 -3.61
CA GLY A 143 -3.29 15.88 -4.09
C GLY A 143 -3.59 15.01 -5.33
N ARG A 144 -2.66 14.94 -6.28
CA ARG A 144 -2.78 14.04 -7.44
C ARG A 144 -2.82 12.56 -7.01
N HIS A 145 -2.01 12.18 -6.02
CA HIS A 145 -2.04 10.82 -5.46
C HIS A 145 -3.39 10.47 -4.83
N LEU A 146 -3.99 11.41 -4.10
CA LEU A 146 -5.33 11.25 -3.51
C LEU A 146 -6.44 11.04 -4.54
N ILE A 147 -6.29 11.55 -5.76
CA ILE A 147 -7.25 11.34 -6.86
C ILE A 147 -7.11 9.91 -7.43
N ILE A 148 -5.88 9.39 -7.50
CA ILE A 148 -5.60 8.06 -8.07
C ILE A 148 -6.06 6.93 -7.14
N MET A 149 -5.88 7.09 -5.82
CA MET A 149 -6.23 6.07 -4.83
C MET A 149 -7.69 5.54 -4.91
N PRO A 150 -8.74 6.36 -5.03
CA PRO A 150 -10.11 5.87 -5.16
C PRO A 150 -10.35 5.17 -6.50
N ILE A 151 -9.68 5.60 -7.57
CA ILE A 151 -9.77 4.93 -8.89
C ILE A 151 -9.22 3.51 -8.79
N GLU A 152 -8.09 3.33 -8.11
CA GLU A 152 -7.51 2.00 -7.84
C GLU A 152 -8.50 1.08 -7.11
N HIS A 153 -9.16 1.60 -6.06
CA HIS A 153 -10.13 0.84 -5.28
C HIS A 153 -11.35 0.45 -6.10
N LEU A 154 -11.89 1.40 -6.85
CA LEU A 154 -13.03 1.18 -7.71
C LEU A 154 -12.73 0.12 -8.76
N CYS A 155 -11.56 0.19 -9.40
CA CYS A 155 -11.12 -0.82 -10.37
C CYS A 155 -11.02 -2.22 -9.74
N GLY A 156 -10.42 -2.35 -8.55
CA GLY A 156 -10.37 -3.63 -7.84
C GLY A 156 -11.74 -4.20 -7.49
N ILE A 157 -12.66 -3.36 -7.01
CA ILE A 157 -14.04 -3.76 -6.70
C ILE A 157 -14.79 -4.17 -7.98
N LEU A 158 -14.60 -3.45 -9.08
CA LEU A 158 -15.21 -3.79 -10.36
C LEU A 158 -14.73 -5.13 -10.89
N VAL A 159 -13.43 -5.43 -10.84
CA VAL A 159 -12.89 -6.74 -11.23
C VAL A 159 -13.53 -7.85 -10.40
N PHE A 160 -13.63 -7.67 -9.09
CA PHE A 160 -14.28 -8.65 -8.21
C PHE A 160 -15.77 -8.81 -8.53
N ALA A 161 -16.50 -7.71 -8.74
CA ALA A 161 -17.91 -7.75 -9.07
C ALA A 161 -18.17 -8.45 -10.41
N ILE A 162 -17.34 -8.18 -11.42
CA ILE A 162 -17.38 -8.85 -12.72
C ILE A 162 -17.13 -10.36 -12.54
N ASP A 163 -16.15 -10.77 -11.72
CA ASP A 163 -15.89 -12.20 -11.46
C ASP A 163 -17.08 -12.88 -10.75
N VAL A 164 -17.72 -12.21 -9.79
CA VAL A 164 -18.91 -12.74 -9.11
C VAL A 164 -20.06 -12.92 -10.11
N VAL A 165 -20.36 -11.89 -10.90
CA VAL A 165 -21.42 -11.94 -11.93
C VAL A 165 -21.13 -13.03 -12.95
N ARG A 166 -19.88 -13.14 -13.41
CA ARG A 166 -19.41 -14.20 -14.31
C ARG A 166 -19.74 -15.59 -13.76
N ARG A 167 -19.37 -15.87 -12.51
CA ARG A 167 -19.65 -17.16 -11.85
C ARG A 167 -21.15 -17.45 -11.73
N VAL A 168 -21.95 -16.43 -11.43
CA VAL A 168 -23.41 -16.59 -11.37
C VAL A 168 -23.96 -16.96 -12.75
N LEU A 169 -23.59 -16.22 -13.80
CA LEU A 169 -24.04 -16.46 -15.17
C LEU A 169 -23.55 -17.82 -15.73
N HIS A 170 -22.33 -18.23 -15.40
CA HIS A 170 -21.79 -19.54 -15.77
C HIS A 170 -22.60 -20.69 -15.16
N ARG A 171 -23.03 -20.57 -13.88
CA ARG A 171 -23.92 -21.56 -13.26
C ARG A 171 -25.28 -21.68 -13.95
N PHE A 172 -25.77 -20.59 -14.54
CA PHE A 172 -26.99 -20.59 -15.33
C PHE A 172 -26.80 -21.00 -16.79
N LEU A 173 -25.58 -21.39 -17.22
CA LEU A 173 -25.22 -21.81 -18.59
C LEU A 173 -25.50 -20.76 -19.67
N ILE A 174 -25.49 -19.47 -19.31
CA ILE A 174 -25.98 -18.39 -20.20
C ILE A 174 -24.89 -17.86 -21.16
N PHE A 175 -23.59 -17.98 -20.85
CA PHE A 175 -22.53 -17.26 -21.57
C PHE A 175 -21.24 -18.05 -21.83
N ARG A 176 -20.55 -17.69 -22.92
CA ARG A 176 -19.18 -18.10 -23.22
C ARG A 176 -18.21 -17.23 -22.40
N ASP A 177 -17.45 -17.87 -21.52
CA ASP A 177 -16.72 -17.24 -20.42
C ASP A 177 -15.49 -16.39 -20.85
N SER A 178 -14.96 -16.69 -22.04
CA SER A 178 -13.69 -16.15 -22.54
C SER A 178 -13.69 -14.63 -22.73
N ALA A 179 -14.80 -14.03 -23.19
CA ALA A 179 -14.87 -12.57 -23.40
C ALA A 179 -14.86 -11.80 -22.08
N VAL A 180 -15.53 -12.33 -21.05
CA VAL A 180 -15.57 -11.71 -19.70
C VAL A 180 -14.20 -11.82 -19.04
N MET A 181 -13.55 -12.98 -19.13
CA MET A 181 -12.20 -13.18 -18.63
C MET A 181 -11.16 -12.29 -19.31
N PHE A 182 -11.24 -12.11 -20.64
CA PHE A 182 -10.38 -11.17 -21.36
C PHE A 182 -10.61 -9.72 -20.89
N GLY A 183 -11.86 -9.30 -20.70
CA GLY A 183 -12.20 -7.99 -20.14
C GLY A 183 -11.66 -7.78 -18.72
N MET A 184 -11.73 -8.81 -17.87
CA MET A 184 -11.13 -8.77 -16.54
C MET A 184 -9.60 -8.62 -16.59
N MET A 185 -8.90 -9.31 -17.49
CA MET A 185 -7.46 -9.13 -17.66
C MET A 185 -7.10 -7.71 -18.09
N LEU A 186 -7.83 -7.13 -19.05
CA LEU A 186 -7.60 -5.74 -19.47
C LEU A 186 -7.80 -4.78 -18.30
N MET A 187 -8.84 -4.97 -17.48
CA MET A 187 -9.09 -4.18 -16.28
C MET A 187 -7.97 -4.33 -15.24
N LEU A 188 -7.42 -5.54 -15.07
CA LEU A 188 -6.28 -5.81 -14.19
C LEU A 188 -4.99 -5.13 -14.69
N VAL A 189 -4.75 -5.13 -16.00
CA VAL A 189 -3.62 -4.39 -16.61
C VAL A 189 -3.80 -2.88 -16.38
N CYS A 190 -5.00 -2.34 -16.62
CA CYS A 190 -5.30 -0.95 -16.32
C CYS A 190 -5.10 -0.62 -14.84
N LEU A 191 -5.52 -1.50 -13.93
CA LEU A 191 -5.31 -1.36 -12.50
C LEU A 191 -3.82 -1.30 -12.14
N GLY A 192 -3.00 -2.18 -12.72
CA GLY A 192 -1.54 -2.15 -12.56
C GLY A 192 -0.91 -0.84 -13.05
N MET A 193 -1.36 -0.31 -14.20
CA MET A 193 -0.88 1.00 -14.71
C MET A 193 -1.26 2.17 -13.79
N VAL A 194 -2.48 2.17 -13.26
CA VAL A 194 -2.95 3.18 -12.29
C VAL A 194 -2.08 3.12 -11.03
N ARG A 195 -1.78 1.92 -10.52
CA ARG A 195 -0.91 1.72 -9.36
C ARG A 195 0.53 2.15 -9.60
N LEU A 196 1.13 1.80 -10.74
CA LEU A 196 2.47 2.26 -11.11
C LEU A 196 2.53 3.79 -11.15
N THR A 197 1.49 4.43 -11.66
CA THR A 197 1.38 5.90 -11.66
C THR A 197 1.31 6.45 -10.22
N GLY A 198 0.51 5.84 -9.34
CA GLY A 198 0.46 6.20 -7.92
C GLY A 198 1.81 6.00 -7.21
N LEU A 199 2.51 4.91 -7.49
CA LEU A 199 3.83 4.63 -6.94
C LEU A 199 4.87 5.65 -7.43
N HIS A 200 4.80 6.05 -8.70
CA HIS A 200 5.65 7.09 -9.26
C HIS A 200 5.43 8.44 -8.57
N LEU A 201 4.17 8.86 -8.37
CA LEU A 201 3.85 10.07 -7.61
C LEU A 201 4.34 10.00 -6.17
N TYR A 202 4.21 8.83 -5.54
CA TYR A 202 4.73 8.60 -4.20
C TYR A 202 6.25 8.83 -4.11
N PHE A 203 7.03 8.29 -5.06
CA PHE A 203 8.47 8.52 -5.08
C PHE A 203 8.83 9.99 -5.33
N ILE A 204 8.12 10.69 -6.22
CA ILE A 204 8.29 12.14 -6.43
C ILE A 204 8.04 12.91 -5.15
N LEU A 205 6.99 12.54 -4.40
CA LEU A 205 6.66 13.15 -3.11
C LEU A 205 7.80 12.96 -2.11
N ILE A 206 8.25 11.71 -1.87
CA ILE A 206 9.34 11.42 -0.93
C ILE A 206 10.62 12.15 -1.34
N GLN A 207 10.94 12.20 -2.64
CA GLN A 207 12.11 12.90 -3.14
C GLN A 207 12.02 14.42 -2.89
N THR A 208 10.83 15.00 -3.07
CA THR A 208 10.59 16.44 -2.82
C THR A 208 10.78 16.77 -1.35
N VAL A 209 10.19 15.98 -0.44
CA VAL A 209 10.34 16.19 1.01
C VAL A 209 11.79 15.99 1.43
N ASN A 210 12.48 14.99 0.88
CA ASN A 210 13.89 14.74 1.19
C ASN A 210 14.79 15.89 0.73
N LYS A 211 14.61 16.42 -0.49
CA LYS A 211 15.35 17.60 -0.97
C LYS A 211 15.12 18.82 -0.09
N MET A 212 13.88 19.05 0.33
CA MET A 212 13.52 20.12 1.24
C MET A 212 14.18 19.98 2.61
N ALA A 213 14.19 18.77 3.18
CA ALA A 213 14.90 18.48 4.42
C ALA A 213 16.42 18.67 4.28
N GLN A 214 17.01 18.23 3.17
CA GLN A 214 18.44 18.41 2.87
C GLN A 214 18.83 19.89 2.77
N GLU A 215 18.04 20.72 2.08
CA GLU A 215 18.29 22.16 1.96
C GLU A 215 18.27 22.85 3.34
N ILE A 216 17.30 22.50 4.19
CA ILE A 216 17.21 23.02 5.55
C ILE A 216 18.39 22.55 6.41
N ASN A 217 18.72 21.26 6.38
CA ASN A 217 19.84 20.69 7.14
C ASN A 217 21.19 21.30 6.71
N TYR A 218 21.41 21.51 5.41
CA TYR A 218 22.61 22.16 4.89
C TYR A 218 22.76 23.60 5.39
N ARG A 219 21.64 24.30 5.58
CA ARG A 219 21.67 25.63 6.20
C ARG A 219 21.99 25.56 7.70
N PHE A 220 21.47 24.56 8.41
CA PHE A 220 21.83 24.34 9.82
C PHE A 220 23.30 23.96 10.00
N GLU A 221 23.90 23.26 9.03
CA GLU A 221 25.34 22.98 9.01
C GLU A 221 26.20 24.26 9.06
N LYS A 222 25.73 25.33 8.41
CA LYS A 222 26.44 26.63 8.37
C LYS A 222 26.33 27.43 9.67
N VAL A 223 25.42 27.05 10.57
CA VAL A 223 25.09 27.79 11.79
C VAL A 223 25.23 26.86 13.01
N MET A 224 26.08 25.84 12.91
CA MET A 224 26.37 24.95 14.03
C MET A 224 26.90 25.73 15.23
N ILE A 225 26.45 25.34 16.41
CA ILE A 225 26.95 25.83 17.69
C ILE A 225 27.71 24.67 18.33
N ASP A 226 28.99 24.87 18.67
CA ASP A 226 29.86 23.86 19.29
C ASP A 226 29.90 22.51 18.51
N ASN A 227 29.92 22.59 17.17
CA ASN A 227 29.87 21.43 16.24
C ASN A 227 28.57 20.61 16.30
N VAL A 228 27.48 21.16 16.84
CA VAL A 228 26.17 20.50 16.87
C VAL A 228 25.16 21.33 16.07
N MET A 229 24.40 20.66 15.19
CA MET A 229 23.30 21.28 14.46
C MET A 229 22.09 21.50 15.39
N PRO A 230 21.47 22.69 15.40
CA PRO A 230 20.35 22.99 16.30
C PRO A 230 19.10 22.15 15.99
N MET A 231 18.94 21.76 14.73
CA MET A 231 17.85 20.91 14.26
C MET A 231 18.32 20.06 13.07
N VAL A 232 17.85 18.81 13.01
CA VAL A 232 18.05 17.91 11.87
C VAL A 232 16.71 17.30 11.49
N ILE A 233 16.33 17.44 10.22
CA ILE A 233 15.11 16.85 9.65
C ILE A 233 15.51 15.65 8.80
N CYS A 234 15.03 14.47 9.14
CA CYS A 234 15.27 13.23 8.41
C CYS A 234 13.97 12.72 7.80
N VAL A 235 13.99 12.37 6.52
CA VAL A 235 12.91 11.66 5.86
C VAL A 235 13.30 10.19 5.82
N GLU A 236 12.49 9.34 6.45
CA GLU A 236 12.75 7.91 6.50
C GLU A 236 12.38 7.24 5.17
N PRO A 237 13.08 6.16 4.78
CA PRO A 237 12.88 5.54 3.48
C PRO A 237 11.49 4.90 3.36
N PRO A 238 10.96 4.78 2.14
CA PRO A 238 9.66 4.17 1.89
C PRO A 238 9.69 2.67 2.22
N GLY A 239 9.30 2.29 3.44
CA GLY A 239 9.31 0.91 3.91
C GLY A 239 7.99 0.19 3.65
N GLY A 240 7.05 0.32 4.60
CA GLY A 240 5.82 -0.48 4.60
C GLY A 240 4.90 -0.22 3.41
N TYR A 241 4.72 1.05 3.01
CA TYR A 241 3.82 1.41 1.91
C TYR A 241 4.33 0.86 0.56
N PHE A 242 5.62 1.04 0.28
CA PHE A 242 6.26 0.50 -0.92
C PHE A 242 6.15 -1.02 -0.99
N LEU A 243 6.41 -1.72 0.11
CA LEU A 243 6.34 -3.18 0.16
C LEU A 243 4.91 -3.68 -0.11
N VAL A 244 3.88 -3.03 0.46
CA VAL A 244 2.48 -3.39 0.18
C VAL A 244 2.15 -3.14 -1.29
N CYS A 245 2.56 -2.03 -1.89
CA CYS A 245 2.34 -1.76 -3.31
C CYS A 245 2.98 -2.83 -4.22
N VAL A 246 4.24 -3.21 -3.94
CA VAL A 246 4.95 -4.24 -4.72
C VAL A 246 4.27 -5.61 -4.60
N ILE A 247 3.87 -6.02 -3.39
CA ILE A 247 3.14 -7.29 -3.21
C ILE A 247 1.81 -7.25 -3.95
N ASN A 248 1.12 -6.10 -3.97
CA ASN A 248 -0.14 -5.95 -4.66
C ASN A 248 0.01 -6.04 -6.20
N GLU A 249 1.08 -5.50 -6.75
CA GLU A 249 1.44 -5.71 -8.17
C GLU A 249 1.69 -7.20 -8.48
N LEU A 250 2.41 -7.90 -7.61
CA LEU A 250 2.62 -9.34 -7.76
C LEU A 250 1.30 -10.12 -7.74
N VAL A 251 0.36 -9.72 -6.88
CA VAL A 251 -0.98 -10.34 -6.82
C VAL A 251 -1.78 -10.06 -8.10
N ILE A 252 -1.72 -8.85 -8.67
CA ILE A 252 -2.35 -8.57 -9.97
C ILE A 252 -1.76 -9.48 -11.05
N LEU A 253 -0.43 -9.56 -11.14
CA LEU A 253 0.26 -10.38 -12.14
C LEU A 253 -0.13 -11.85 -12.00
N LEU A 254 -0.14 -12.39 -10.79
CA LEU A 254 -0.62 -13.74 -10.51
C LEU A 254 -2.07 -13.93 -10.94
N GLN A 255 -2.93 -12.95 -10.70
CA GLN A 255 -4.33 -13.01 -11.11
C GLN A 255 -4.48 -13.03 -12.63
N ILE A 256 -3.70 -12.22 -13.36
CA ILE A 256 -3.65 -12.26 -14.83
C ILE A 256 -3.18 -13.64 -15.30
N THR A 257 -2.12 -14.18 -14.72
CA THR A 257 -1.63 -15.53 -15.05
C THR A 257 -2.69 -16.59 -14.84
N PHE A 258 -3.41 -16.56 -13.71
CA PHE A 258 -4.47 -17.53 -13.43
C PHE A 258 -5.65 -17.40 -14.41
N ILE A 259 -5.96 -16.20 -14.88
CA ILE A 259 -6.98 -16.00 -15.91
C ILE A 259 -6.50 -16.53 -17.26
N MET A 260 -5.23 -16.29 -17.64
CA MET A 260 -4.66 -16.85 -18.87
C MET A 260 -4.68 -18.38 -18.85
N ASP A 261 -4.23 -19.00 -17.76
CA ASP A 261 -4.24 -20.46 -17.59
C ASP A 261 -5.66 -21.04 -17.59
N TYR A 262 -6.64 -20.28 -17.09
CA TYR A 262 -8.06 -20.68 -17.16
C TYR A 262 -8.60 -20.63 -18.60
N MET A 263 -8.15 -19.67 -19.40
CA MET A 263 -8.61 -19.48 -20.77
C MET A 263 -7.90 -20.38 -21.80
N ASP A 264 -6.79 -21.02 -21.44
CA ASP A 264 -6.07 -21.99 -22.28
C ASP A 264 -6.36 -23.43 -21.79
N PRO A 265 -7.48 -24.05 -22.22
CA PRO A 265 -7.81 -25.41 -21.86
C PRO A 265 -6.91 -26.37 -22.65
N SER A 266 -5.77 -26.74 -22.07
CA SER A 266 -5.01 -27.92 -22.49
C SER A 266 -5.68 -29.21 -22.02
#